data_AF-A0A7W1B6S0-F1
#
_entry.id   AF-A0A7W1B6S0-F1
#
_cell.length_a   1.000
_cell.length_b   1.000
_cell.length_c   1.000
_cell.angle_alpha   90.00
_cell.angle_beta   90.00
_cell.angle_gamma   90.00
#
_symmetry.space_group_name_H-M   'P 1'
#
loop_
_entity.id
_entity.type
_entity.pdbx_description
1 polymer ?
#
loop_
_entity_poly.entity_id
_entity_poly.type
_entity_poly.pdbx_seq_one_letter_code
_entity_poly.pdbx_strand_id
1 'polypeptide(L)'
;VATPEIVLVDSGSTDATVAIASRFPVRVVQIKPSEFTFGRSLNRGIEATHGDLVVLASAHVYPRYDDWMSQLTAPFGDPDVALAYGKQRGDEVTKYSEHQIFRSWFPDESNPNQTTPFCNNANAAIRRAAWATMPYDETLTGLEDIDWARRALARGKRLAYVAEAEVAHVHEETSSRIYNRYRREAMALKNIFPEEQFGLRDFARLFPKNVVSDLAAAWKDAASVGTVGEKLGGIVLFRALQFWGTYRGFAQRGAVDDRLRRRLYYPRDSEARPQADRRQQPIDYGQVTTADRADRS
;
A
#
# COMPACT_ATOMS: atom_id res chain seq x y z
N VAL A 1 11.78 -25.27 4.62
CA VAL A 1 10.80 -24.54 3.77
C VAL A 1 11.27 -24.67 2.32
N ALA A 2 10.38 -24.77 1.34
CA ALA A 2 10.79 -24.75 -0.06
C ALA A 2 11.30 -23.35 -0.44
N THR A 3 12.29 -23.26 -1.33
CA THR A 3 12.74 -21.98 -1.87
C THR A 3 11.60 -21.35 -2.68
N PRO A 4 11.22 -20.08 -2.43
CA PRO A 4 10.17 -19.43 -3.21
C PRO A 4 10.63 -19.19 -4.65
N GLU A 5 9.71 -19.32 -5.60
CA GLU A 5 9.91 -18.73 -6.93
C GLU A 5 9.76 -17.21 -6.84
N ILE A 6 10.66 -16.46 -7.48
CA ILE A 6 10.64 -15.00 -7.47
C ILE A 6 10.44 -14.51 -8.90
N VAL A 7 9.37 -13.74 -9.12
CA VAL A 7 9.06 -13.12 -10.42
C VAL A 7 9.15 -11.60 -10.26
N LEU A 8 10.01 -10.97 -11.05
CA LEU A 8 10.04 -9.52 -11.21
C LEU A 8 9.24 -9.15 -12.46
N VAL A 9 8.22 -8.31 -12.32
CA VAL A 9 7.51 -7.73 -13.46
C VAL A 9 8.09 -6.34 -13.76
N ASP A 10 8.83 -6.25 -14.87
CA ASP A 10 9.36 -5.01 -15.42
C ASP A 10 8.34 -4.41 -16.40
N SER A 11 8.13 -3.10 -16.32
CA SER A 11 7.23 -2.34 -17.20
C SER A 11 7.96 -1.49 -18.24
N GLY A 12 9.24 -1.79 -18.49
CA GLY A 12 10.10 -1.12 -19.45
C GLY A 12 11.05 -0.11 -18.81
N SER A 13 11.68 -0.47 -17.68
CA SER A 13 12.77 0.30 -17.07
C SER A 13 13.89 0.57 -18.08
N THR A 14 14.36 1.81 -18.12
CA THR A 14 15.47 2.27 -18.97
C THR A 14 16.78 2.48 -18.20
N ASP A 15 16.80 2.08 -16.93
CA ASP A 15 17.95 2.15 -16.02
C ASP A 15 18.51 0.74 -15.74
N ALA A 16 19.34 0.62 -14.71
CA ALA A 16 19.97 -0.65 -14.35
C ALA A 16 19.02 -1.70 -13.73
N THR A 17 17.71 -1.45 -13.54
CA THR A 17 16.79 -2.37 -12.83
C THR A 17 16.89 -3.82 -13.34
N VAL A 18 16.77 -4.04 -14.65
CA VAL A 18 16.80 -5.40 -15.24
C VAL A 18 18.19 -6.03 -15.16
N ALA A 19 19.25 -5.24 -15.29
CA ALA A 19 20.64 -5.70 -15.20
C ALA A 19 21.02 -6.10 -13.77
N ILE A 20 20.55 -5.36 -12.76
CA ILE A 20 20.69 -5.69 -11.34
C ILE A 20 19.87 -6.94 -11.01
N ALA A 21 18.60 -6.99 -11.41
CA ALA A 21 17.72 -8.13 -11.16
C ALA A 21 18.30 -9.44 -11.73
N SER A 22 18.89 -9.40 -12.92
CA SER A 22 19.53 -10.55 -13.58
C SER A 22 20.78 -11.09 -12.85
N ARG A 23 21.27 -10.42 -11.80
CA ARG A 23 22.33 -10.94 -10.90
C ARG A 23 21.79 -11.97 -9.90
N PHE A 24 20.47 -12.08 -9.74
CA PHE A 24 19.78 -12.91 -8.76
C PHE A 24 18.97 -14.05 -9.43
N PRO A 25 18.63 -15.13 -8.69
CA PRO A 25 17.81 -16.23 -9.21
C PRO A 25 16.32 -15.84 -9.31
N VAL A 26 16.01 -14.87 -10.16
CA VAL A 26 14.66 -14.32 -10.36
C VAL A 26 14.22 -14.45 -11.83
N ARG A 27 12.93 -14.68 -12.05
CA ARG A 27 12.32 -14.67 -13.39
C ARG A 27 11.88 -13.25 -13.72
N VAL A 28 12.52 -12.61 -14.69
CA VAL A 28 12.05 -11.32 -15.22
C VAL A 28 10.93 -11.56 -16.24
N VAL A 29 9.82 -10.85 -16.09
CA VAL A 29 8.69 -10.79 -17.03
C VAL A 29 8.53 -9.33 -17.46
N GLN A 30 8.70 -9.05 -18.75
CA GLN A 30 8.59 -7.68 -19.27
C GLN A 30 7.21 -7.42 -19.89
N ILE A 31 6.63 -6.26 -19.60
CA ILE A 31 5.51 -5.66 -20.34
C ILE A 31 5.92 -4.31 -20.91
N LYS A 32 5.27 -3.85 -21.99
CA LYS A 32 5.59 -2.53 -22.56
C LYS A 32 5.11 -1.41 -21.63
N PRO A 33 5.76 -0.23 -21.61
CA PRO A 33 5.26 0.95 -20.88
C PRO A 33 3.82 1.34 -21.26
N SER A 34 3.44 1.13 -22.53
CA SER A 34 2.09 1.37 -23.05
C SER A 34 1.03 0.35 -22.61
N GLU A 35 1.45 -0.80 -22.06
CA GLU A 35 0.59 -1.86 -21.56
C GLU A 35 0.40 -1.79 -20.04
N PHE A 36 1.22 -0.98 -19.35
CA PHE A 36 1.26 -0.89 -17.89
C PHE A 36 -0.06 -0.42 -17.28
N THR A 37 -0.67 -1.30 -16.51
CA THR A 37 -1.52 -0.95 -15.36
C THR A 37 -1.11 -1.82 -14.17
N PHE A 38 -1.49 -1.42 -12.96
CA PHE A 38 -1.22 -2.21 -11.74
C PHE A 38 -1.84 -3.62 -11.88
N GLY A 39 -3.11 -3.70 -12.30
CA GLY A 39 -3.82 -4.96 -12.56
C GLY A 39 -3.13 -5.85 -13.60
N ARG A 40 -2.67 -5.30 -14.74
CA ARG A 40 -1.91 -6.09 -15.73
C ARG A 40 -0.60 -6.61 -15.15
N SER A 41 0.14 -5.74 -14.45
CA SER A 41 1.46 -6.10 -13.91
C SER A 41 1.34 -7.26 -12.93
N LEU A 42 0.36 -7.20 -12.03
CA LEU A 42 0.03 -8.27 -11.10
C LEU A 42 -0.40 -9.55 -11.84
N ASN A 43 -1.35 -9.46 -12.77
CA ASN A 43 -1.82 -10.61 -13.56
C ASN A 43 -0.66 -11.32 -14.28
N ARG A 44 0.24 -10.57 -14.93
CA ARG A 44 1.41 -11.14 -15.63
C ARG A 44 2.45 -11.76 -14.70
N GLY A 45 2.63 -11.18 -13.51
CA GLY A 45 3.47 -11.79 -12.46
C GLY A 45 2.90 -13.13 -12.00
N ILE A 46 1.60 -13.14 -11.64
CA ILE A 46 0.92 -14.33 -11.12
C ILE A 46 0.79 -15.43 -12.18
N GLU A 47 0.51 -15.08 -13.45
CA GLU A 47 0.49 -16.00 -14.60
C GLU A 47 1.83 -16.73 -14.78
N ALA A 48 2.95 -16.10 -14.41
CA ALA A 48 4.30 -16.67 -14.46
C ALA A 48 4.69 -17.48 -13.21
N THR A 49 3.81 -17.62 -12.21
CA THR A 49 4.01 -18.43 -10.99
C THR A 49 3.23 -19.74 -11.02
N HIS A 50 3.64 -20.68 -10.18
CA HIS A 50 3.11 -22.04 -10.06
C HIS A 50 2.59 -22.35 -8.64
N GLY A 51 3.12 -21.71 -7.60
CA GLY A 51 2.77 -21.96 -6.19
C GLY A 51 1.33 -21.61 -5.81
N ASP A 52 0.76 -22.34 -4.85
CA ASP A 52 -0.64 -22.18 -4.40
C ASP A 52 -0.93 -20.82 -3.76
N LEU A 53 0.07 -20.21 -3.14
CA LEU A 53 0.06 -18.85 -2.60
C LEU A 53 1.05 -17.99 -3.39
N VAL A 54 0.62 -16.78 -3.75
CA VAL A 54 1.50 -15.78 -4.37
C VAL A 54 1.63 -14.60 -3.43
N VAL A 55 2.87 -14.23 -3.12
CA VAL A 55 3.21 -13.04 -2.33
C VAL A 55 3.46 -11.87 -3.29
N LEU A 56 2.88 -10.73 -2.97
CA LEU A 56 2.91 -9.50 -3.74
C LEU A 56 3.65 -8.43 -2.94
N ALA A 57 4.78 -7.98 -3.47
CA ALA A 57 5.56 -6.88 -2.94
C ALA A 57 5.83 -5.87 -4.07
N SER A 58 5.65 -4.58 -3.80
CA SER A 58 6.04 -3.55 -4.77
C SER A 58 7.55 -3.30 -4.74
N ALA A 59 8.14 -2.93 -5.87
CA ALA A 59 9.58 -2.65 -6.01
C ALA A 59 10.12 -1.46 -5.17
N HIS A 60 9.26 -0.83 -4.38
CA HIS A 60 9.56 0.28 -3.47
C HIS A 60 9.23 -0.04 -2.01
N VAL A 61 9.08 -1.33 -1.66
CA VAL A 61 8.99 -1.79 -0.27
C VAL A 61 10.09 -2.81 0.05
N TYR A 62 10.44 -2.95 1.32
CA TYR A 62 11.25 -4.06 1.81
C TYR A 62 10.79 -4.58 3.18
N PRO A 63 10.88 -5.90 3.45
CA PRO A 63 10.56 -6.48 4.76
C PRO A 63 11.32 -5.82 5.90
N ARG A 64 10.67 -5.63 7.06
CA ARG A 64 11.36 -5.15 8.28
C ARG A 64 11.98 -6.29 9.08
N TYR A 65 11.44 -7.50 8.97
CA TYR A 65 11.78 -8.67 9.79
C TYR A 65 11.91 -9.92 8.89
N ASP A 66 12.73 -10.88 9.31
CA ASP A 66 12.96 -12.15 8.62
C ASP A 66 11.74 -13.10 8.67
N ASP A 67 10.86 -12.94 9.66
CA ASP A 67 9.55 -13.63 9.72
C ASP A 67 8.52 -13.14 8.69
N TRP A 68 8.76 -12.03 7.99
CA TRP A 68 7.72 -11.32 7.22
C TRP A 68 6.87 -12.24 6.32
N MET A 69 7.52 -13.09 5.53
CA MET A 69 6.82 -13.99 4.60
C MET A 69 6.03 -15.10 5.32
N SER A 70 6.53 -15.62 6.45
CA SER A 70 5.81 -16.63 7.22
C SER A 70 4.62 -16.01 7.97
N GLN A 71 4.75 -14.80 8.51
CA GLN A 71 3.64 -14.08 9.12
C GLN A 71 2.56 -13.71 8.08
N LEU A 72 2.96 -13.20 6.92
CA LEU A 72 2.04 -12.83 5.84
C LEU A 72 1.28 -14.03 5.27
N THR A 73 1.88 -15.22 5.29
CA THR A 73 1.26 -16.45 4.78
C THR A 73 0.54 -17.29 5.84
N ALA A 74 0.78 -17.08 7.14
CA ALA A 74 0.13 -17.81 8.23
C ALA A 74 -1.42 -17.83 8.18
N PRO A 75 -2.14 -16.76 7.78
CA PRO A 75 -3.59 -16.77 7.65
C PRO A 75 -4.14 -17.82 6.66
N PHE A 76 -3.34 -18.30 5.70
CA PHE A 76 -3.76 -19.29 4.72
C PHE A 76 -3.82 -20.74 5.25
N GLY A 77 -3.60 -20.96 6.55
CA GLY A 77 -4.08 -22.16 7.23
C GLY A 77 -5.61 -22.29 7.20
N ASP A 78 -6.34 -21.18 7.04
CA ASP A 78 -7.79 -21.13 6.85
C ASP A 78 -8.14 -21.16 5.34
N PRO A 79 -8.88 -22.17 4.83
CA PRO A 79 -9.19 -22.32 3.40
C PRO A 79 -10.14 -21.24 2.85
N ASP A 80 -10.82 -20.48 3.70
CA ASP A 80 -11.67 -19.35 3.29
C ASP A 80 -10.93 -18.02 3.26
N VAL A 81 -9.74 -17.90 3.83
CA VAL A 81 -8.87 -16.74 3.59
C VAL A 81 -8.36 -16.79 2.13
N ALA A 82 -8.76 -15.79 1.34
CA ALA A 82 -8.36 -15.65 -0.07
C ALA A 82 -7.25 -14.61 -0.26
N LEU A 83 -7.13 -13.64 0.65
CA LEU A 83 -6.10 -12.59 0.66
C LEU A 83 -5.67 -12.28 2.10
N ALA A 84 -4.38 -12.09 2.29
CA ALA A 84 -3.79 -11.46 3.48
C ALA A 84 -3.02 -10.20 3.05
N TYR A 85 -2.95 -9.18 3.89
CA TYR A 85 -2.07 -8.03 3.67
C TYR A 85 -1.37 -7.60 4.95
N GLY A 86 -0.14 -7.13 4.79
CA GLY A 86 0.74 -6.77 5.88
C GLY A 86 0.68 -5.29 6.26
N LYS A 87 1.39 -4.95 7.34
CA LYS A 87 1.60 -3.57 7.79
C LYS A 87 2.56 -2.83 6.86
N GLN A 88 2.34 -1.54 6.69
CA GLN A 88 3.25 -0.64 6.00
C GLN A 88 3.64 0.53 6.91
N ARG A 89 4.91 0.92 6.86
CA ARG A 89 5.45 2.08 7.58
C ARG A 89 6.37 2.88 6.64
N GLY A 90 6.28 4.20 6.72
CA GLY A 90 7.22 5.09 6.03
C GLY A 90 8.62 5.05 6.66
N ASP A 91 9.61 5.38 5.85
CA ASP A 91 11.04 5.54 6.18
C ASP A 91 11.39 6.99 6.57
N GLU A 92 12.68 7.29 6.74
CA GLU A 92 13.19 8.61 7.10
C GLU A 92 12.97 9.73 6.05
N VAL A 93 12.70 9.40 4.78
CA VAL A 93 12.35 10.41 3.75
C VAL A 93 10.83 10.60 3.57
N THR A 94 10.02 9.75 4.19
CA THR A 94 8.56 9.83 4.12
C THR A 94 8.02 11.11 4.79
N LYS A 95 6.95 11.67 4.22
CA LYS A 95 6.35 12.94 4.70
C LYS A 95 5.51 12.71 5.95
N TYR A 96 5.52 13.65 6.91
CA TYR A 96 4.88 13.46 8.22
C TYR A 96 3.39 13.06 8.14
N SER A 97 2.61 13.73 7.29
CA SER A 97 1.20 13.39 7.03
C SER A 97 1.01 11.97 6.48
N GLU A 98 1.99 11.44 5.77
CA GLU A 98 1.95 10.10 5.19
C GLU A 98 2.27 9.02 6.22
N HIS A 99 3.16 9.27 7.19
CA HIS A 99 3.26 8.41 8.39
C HIS A 99 1.93 8.36 9.15
N GLN A 100 1.17 9.47 9.24
CA GLN A 100 -0.15 9.45 9.88
C GLN A 100 -1.20 8.66 9.07
N ILE A 101 -1.10 8.67 7.73
CA ILE A 101 -1.91 7.79 6.87
C ILE A 101 -1.53 6.32 7.12
N PHE A 102 -0.25 5.96 7.10
CA PHE A 102 0.21 4.60 7.38
C PHE A 102 -0.23 4.11 8.77
N ARG A 103 -0.11 4.95 9.82
CA ARG A 103 -0.62 4.66 11.19
C ARG A 103 -2.14 4.40 11.20
N SER A 104 -2.93 5.18 10.46
CA SER A 104 -4.40 5.06 10.41
C SER A 104 -4.87 3.82 9.64
N TRP A 105 -4.31 3.61 8.45
CA TRP A 105 -4.67 2.54 7.51
C TRP A 105 -4.22 1.16 7.97
N PHE A 106 -2.99 1.07 8.50
CA PHE A 106 -2.32 -0.15 8.96
C PHE A 106 -2.07 -0.05 10.48
N PRO A 107 -3.07 -0.36 11.33
CA PRO A 107 -2.93 -0.29 12.79
C PRO A 107 -1.94 -1.33 13.31
N ASP A 108 -1.48 -1.20 14.55
CA ASP A 108 -0.53 -2.14 15.14
C ASP A 108 -1.17 -3.44 15.67
N GLU A 109 -2.50 -3.57 15.58
CA GLU A 109 -3.28 -4.76 15.93
C GLU A 109 -3.77 -5.49 14.67
N SER A 110 -3.48 -6.80 14.57
CA SER A 110 -3.92 -7.68 13.49
C SER A 110 -5.44 -7.89 13.45
N ASN A 111 -5.98 -8.18 12.26
CA ASN A 111 -7.41 -8.50 12.08
C ASN A 111 -7.58 -9.73 11.16
N PRO A 112 -7.82 -10.94 11.71
CA PRO A 112 -7.98 -12.17 10.94
C PRO A 112 -9.36 -12.34 10.27
N ASN A 113 -10.26 -11.34 10.38
CA ASN A 113 -11.53 -11.35 9.67
C ASN A 113 -11.93 -9.93 9.24
N GLN A 114 -11.19 -9.39 8.27
CA GLN A 114 -11.36 -8.05 7.75
C GLN A 114 -12.69 -7.93 6.97
N THR A 115 -13.63 -7.13 7.50
CA THR A 115 -14.98 -6.96 6.94
C THR A 115 -15.11 -5.79 5.95
N THR A 116 -14.04 -5.00 5.76
CA THR A 116 -13.96 -3.97 4.72
C THR A 116 -13.10 -4.46 3.56
N PRO A 117 -13.35 -4.07 2.30
CA PRO A 117 -12.49 -4.44 1.16
C PRO A 117 -11.14 -3.70 1.15
N PHE A 118 -10.73 -3.08 2.26
CA PHE A 118 -9.42 -2.44 2.36
C PHE A 118 -8.34 -3.50 2.60
N CYS A 119 -7.42 -3.56 1.64
CA CYS A 119 -6.10 -4.18 1.70
C CYS A 119 -5.13 -3.32 0.85
N ASN A 120 -3.88 -3.73 0.67
CA ASN A 120 -3.01 -3.08 -0.31
C ASN A 120 -1.99 -4.04 -0.95
N ASN A 121 -1.91 -4.05 -2.29
CA ASN A 121 -1.07 -4.97 -3.06
C ASN A 121 0.45 -4.74 -2.91
N ALA A 122 0.91 -3.63 -2.33
CA ALA A 122 2.35 -3.40 -2.11
C ALA A 122 2.95 -4.32 -1.02
N ASN A 123 2.12 -4.92 -0.17
CA ASN A 123 2.51 -5.92 0.84
C ASN A 123 1.32 -6.86 1.10
N ALA A 124 1.12 -7.83 0.19
CA ALA A 124 -0.02 -8.75 0.23
C ALA A 124 0.38 -10.19 -0.11
N ALA A 125 -0.51 -11.13 0.15
CA ALA A 125 -0.47 -12.48 -0.38
C ALA A 125 -1.88 -12.93 -0.74
N ILE A 126 -2.01 -13.79 -1.75
CA ILE A 126 -3.30 -14.30 -2.25
C ILE A 126 -3.22 -15.79 -2.58
N ARG A 127 -4.37 -16.48 -2.59
CA ARG A 127 -4.46 -17.83 -3.19
C ARG A 127 -4.44 -17.72 -4.71
N ARG A 128 -3.49 -18.39 -5.38
CA ARG A 128 -3.38 -18.44 -6.85
C ARG A 128 -4.67 -18.96 -7.50
N ALA A 129 -5.30 -19.96 -6.89
CA ALA A 129 -6.59 -20.50 -7.34
C ALA A 129 -7.75 -19.50 -7.25
N ALA A 130 -7.75 -18.58 -6.27
CA ALA A 130 -8.75 -17.52 -6.19
C ALA A 130 -8.57 -16.53 -7.35
N TRP A 131 -7.33 -16.07 -7.58
CA TRP A 131 -6.98 -15.20 -8.72
C TRP A 131 -7.32 -15.85 -10.08
N ALA A 132 -7.07 -17.15 -10.26
CA ALA A 132 -7.35 -17.83 -11.52
C ALA A 132 -8.84 -17.82 -11.92
N THR A 133 -9.75 -17.73 -10.95
CA THR A 133 -11.21 -17.57 -11.19
C THR A 133 -11.67 -16.11 -11.20
N MET A 134 -10.77 -15.18 -10.88
CA MET A 134 -11.06 -13.79 -10.56
C MET A 134 -9.78 -12.94 -10.66
N PRO A 135 -9.26 -12.66 -11.86
CA PRO A 135 -8.04 -11.85 -12.02
C PRO A 135 -8.25 -10.39 -11.57
N TYR A 136 -7.16 -9.64 -11.44
CA TYR A 136 -7.23 -8.19 -11.21
C TYR A 136 -7.78 -7.49 -12.45
N ASP A 137 -8.60 -6.45 -12.25
CA ASP A 137 -9.13 -5.65 -13.34
C ASP A 137 -8.01 -4.76 -13.92
N GLU A 138 -7.64 -5.02 -15.17
CA GLU A 138 -6.55 -4.34 -15.85
C GLU A 138 -6.92 -2.93 -16.33
N THR A 139 -8.19 -2.54 -16.25
CA THR A 139 -8.70 -1.23 -16.68
C THR A 139 -8.62 -0.15 -15.59
N LEU A 140 -8.40 -0.55 -14.33
CA LEU A 140 -8.33 0.35 -13.19
C LEU A 140 -7.02 1.16 -13.17
N THR A 141 -7.11 2.44 -12.77
CA THR A 141 -5.96 3.38 -12.68
C THR A 141 -5.18 3.28 -11.35
N GLY A 142 -5.50 2.27 -10.56
CA GLY A 142 -5.07 1.98 -9.18
C GLY A 142 -6.23 1.36 -8.39
N LEU A 143 -6.02 1.00 -7.13
CA LEU A 143 -7.01 0.39 -6.23
C LEU A 143 -7.60 -0.95 -6.73
N GLU A 144 -6.85 -1.65 -7.58
CA GLU A 144 -7.18 -3.01 -8.04
C GLU A 144 -7.15 -4.05 -6.91
N ASP A 145 -6.38 -3.78 -5.84
CA ASP A 145 -6.46 -4.47 -4.56
C ASP A 145 -7.87 -4.40 -3.95
N ILE A 146 -8.41 -3.19 -3.78
CA ILE A 146 -9.73 -2.97 -3.17
C ILE A 146 -10.85 -3.59 -4.02
N ASP A 147 -10.76 -3.51 -5.35
CA ASP A 147 -11.74 -4.18 -6.22
C ASP A 147 -11.68 -5.72 -6.10
N TRP A 148 -10.48 -6.29 -6.14
CA TRP A 148 -10.27 -7.74 -5.98
C TRP A 148 -10.77 -8.22 -4.62
N ALA A 149 -10.43 -7.49 -3.55
CA ALA A 149 -10.90 -7.69 -2.18
C ALA A 149 -12.44 -7.66 -2.06
N ARG A 150 -13.08 -6.67 -2.68
CA ARG A 150 -14.54 -6.57 -2.76
C ARG A 150 -15.15 -7.78 -3.49
N ARG A 151 -14.58 -8.18 -4.62
CA ARG A 151 -15.04 -9.35 -5.40
C ARG A 151 -14.77 -10.69 -4.67
N ALA A 152 -13.79 -10.75 -3.77
CA ALA A 152 -13.54 -11.88 -2.88
C ALA A 152 -14.58 -11.96 -1.75
N LEU A 153 -14.83 -10.84 -1.05
CA LEU A 153 -15.85 -10.74 0.00
C LEU A 153 -17.25 -11.10 -0.55
N ALA A 154 -17.58 -10.64 -1.76
CA ALA A 154 -18.83 -10.98 -2.46
C ALA A 154 -18.96 -12.47 -2.83
N ARG A 155 -17.85 -13.22 -2.86
CA ARG A 155 -17.81 -14.69 -3.02
C ARG A 155 -17.79 -15.44 -1.68
N GLY A 156 -18.04 -14.74 -0.57
CA GLY A 156 -17.99 -15.31 0.79
C GLY A 156 -16.58 -15.60 1.32
N LYS A 157 -15.53 -15.16 0.63
CA LYS A 157 -14.14 -15.38 1.06
C LYS A 157 -13.67 -14.29 2.03
N ARG A 158 -12.77 -14.69 2.93
CA ARG A 158 -12.27 -13.89 4.05
C ARG A 158 -10.96 -13.20 3.69
N LEU A 159 -10.73 -12.07 4.35
CA LEU A 159 -9.50 -11.27 4.25
C LEU A 159 -8.84 -11.19 5.63
N ALA A 160 -7.52 -11.25 5.65
CA ALA A 160 -6.71 -11.05 6.85
C ALA A 160 -5.83 -9.79 6.75
N TYR A 161 -5.72 -9.05 7.85
CA TYR A 161 -4.68 -8.05 8.06
C TYR A 161 -3.67 -8.57 9.09
N VAL A 162 -2.39 -8.53 8.75
CA VAL A 162 -1.28 -9.02 9.57
C VAL A 162 -0.36 -7.85 9.93
N ALA A 163 -0.53 -7.31 11.13
CA ALA A 163 0.29 -6.25 11.70
C ALA A 163 1.76 -6.66 11.87
N GLU A 164 2.04 -7.96 11.99
CA GLU A 164 3.37 -8.54 12.13
C GLU A 164 4.13 -8.58 10.79
N ALA A 165 3.41 -8.68 9.65
CA ALA A 165 4.01 -8.69 8.32
C ALA A 165 4.36 -7.26 7.87
N GLU A 166 5.34 -6.64 8.53
CA GLU A 166 5.71 -5.23 8.34
C GLU A 166 6.75 -5.03 7.24
N VAL A 167 6.48 -4.08 6.32
CA VAL A 167 7.46 -3.55 5.36
C VAL A 167 7.72 -2.06 5.61
N ALA A 168 8.95 -1.62 5.31
CA ALA A 168 9.21 -0.22 4.99
C ALA A 168 8.65 0.07 3.59
N HIS A 169 8.01 1.23 3.42
CA HIS A 169 7.51 1.71 2.13
C HIS A 169 8.25 2.99 1.73
N VAL A 170 9.35 2.82 0.99
CA VAL A 170 10.24 3.91 0.55
C VAL A 170 9.63 4.64 -0.63
N HIS A 171 9.25 5.91 -0.48
CA HIS A 171 9.03 6.75 -1.65
C HIS A 171 9.23 8.25 -1.39
N GLU A 172 9.92 8.91 -2.32
CA GLU A 172 10.00 10.37 -2.35
C GLU A 172 9.06 10.91 -3.45
N GLU A 173 7.77 11.06 -3.13
CA GLU A 173 6.83 11.68 -4.06
C GLU A 173 6.94 13.22 -4.08
N THR A 174 7.26 13.77 -5.25
CA THR A 174 7.10 15.20 -5.55
C THR A 174 5.63 15.64 -5.44
N SER A 175 5.39 16.92 -5.18
CA SER A 175 4.04 17.48 -4.98
C SER A 175 3.05 17.19 -6.12
N SER A 176 3.54 17.12 -7.37
CA SER A 176 2.72 16.76 -8.53
C SER A 176 2.36 15.26 -8.57
N ARG A 177 3.24 14.38 -8.06
CA ARG A 177 2.94 12.94 -7.92
C ARG A 177 1.87 12.72 -6.85
N ILE A 178 1.97 13.37 -5.69
CA ILE A 178 0.96 13.31 -4.59
C ILE A 178 -0.45 13.63 -5.11
N TYR A 179 -0.63 14.79 -5.76
CA TYR A 179 -1.94 15.18 -6.31
C TYR A 179 -2.44 14.15 -7.34
N ASN A 180 -1.57 13.69 -8.24
CA ASN A 180 -1.96 12.74 -9.28
C ASN A 180 -2.27 11.34 -8.74
N ARG A 181 -1.57 10.87 -7.70
CA ARG A 181 -1.87 9.62 -6.98
C ARG A 181 -3.29 9.64 -6.43
N TYR A 182 -3.60 10.59 -5.54
CA TYR A 182 -4.94 10.70 -4.94
C TYR A 182 -6.04 11.00 -5.97
N ARG A 183 -5.72 11.64 -7.11
CA ARG A 183 -6.67 11.82 -8.23
C ARG A 183 -6.97 10.51 -8.96
N ARG A 184 -5.97 9.66 -9.26
CA ARG A 184 -6.20 8.33 -9.85
C ARG A 184 -6.95 7.42 -8.88
N GLU A 185 -6.52 7.37 -7.63
CA GLU A 185 -7.17 6.59 -6.57
C GLU A 185 -8.65 6.97 -6.45
N ALA A 186 -8.99 8.26 -6.41
CA ALA A 186 -10.38 8.70 -6.37
C ALA A 186 -11.18 8.36 -7.64
N MET A 187 -10.57 8.41 -8.83
CA MET A 187 -11.22 7.94 -10.07
C MET A 187 -11.49 6.44 -10.02
N ALA A 188 -10.52 5.64 -9.58
CA ALA A 188 -10.69 4.20 -9.45
C ALA A 188 -11.72 3.85 -8.37
N LEU A 189 -11.64 4.47 -7.19
CA LEU A 189 -12.60 4.29 -6.09
C LEU A 189 -14.03 4.62 -6.54
N LYS A 190 -14.20 5.64 -7.41
CA LYS A 190 -15.49 5.98 -8.01
C LYS A 190 -15.98 4.99 -9.07
N ASN A 191 -15.08 4.34 -9.80
CA ASN A 191 -15.45 3.25 -10.72
C ASN A 191 -15.82 1.96 -9.97
N ILE A 192 -15.10 1.65 -8.90
CA ILE A 192 -15.33 0.47 -8.06
C ILE A 192 -16.63 0.65 -7.27
N PHE A 193 -16.83 1.81 -6.65
CA PHE A 193 -18.04 2.18 -5.91
C PHE A 193 -18.70 3.40 -6.59
N PRO A 194 -19.50 3.21 -7.67
CA PRO A 194 -20.27 4.26 -8.33
C PRO A 194 -21.13 5.08 -7.35
N GLU A 195 -21.45 4.52 -6.21
CA GLU A 195 -22.09 5.15 -5.08
C GLU A 195 -21.20 6.23 -4.42
N GLU A 196 -19.96 5.95 -4.02
CA GLU A 196 -19.10 6.82 -3.20
C GLU A 196 -18.96 8.27 -3.70
N GLN A 197 -18.95 9.27 -2.81
CA GLN A 197 -18.84 10.69 -3.17
C GLN A 197 -17.72 11.41 -2.44
N PHE A 198 -17.16 12.44 -3.07
CA PHE A 198 -16.32 13.44 -2.38
C PHE A 198 -16.60 14.84 -2.92
N GLY A 199 -17.46 15.61 -2.24
CA GLY A 199 -17.83 16.96 -2.66
C GLY A 199 -16.93 18.05 -2.09
N LEU A 200 -17.14 19.30 -2.54
CA LEU A 200 -16.44 20.47 -1.97
C LEU A 200 -16.70 20.65 -0.47
N ARG A 201 -17.88 20.24 0.02
CA ARG A 201 -18.21 20.20 1.46
C ARG A 201 -17.33 19.20 2.22
N ASP A 202 -16.94 18.11 1.59
CA ASP A 202 -16.06 17.09 2.19
C ASP A 202 -14.60 17.53 2.16
N PHE A 203 -14.16 18.17 1.06
CA PHE A 203 -12.87 18.87 1.02
C PHE A 203 -12.77 19.87 2.18
N ALA A 204 -13.72 20.80 2.29
CA ALA A 204 -13.72 21.86 3.30
C ALA A 204 -13.82 21.34 4.76
N ARG A 205 -14.31 20.11 4.96
CA ARG A 205 -14.43 19.46 6.28
C ARG A 205 -13.22 18.60 6.62
N LEU A 206 -12.73 17.79 5.68
CA LEU A 206 -11.73 16.76 5.94
C LEU A 206 -10.30 17.27 5.80
N PHE A 207 -10.04 18.25 4.92
CA PHE A 207 -8.74 18.92 4.83
C PHE A 207 -8.31 19.54 6.17
N PRO A 208 -9.06 20.50 6.77
CA PRO A 208 -8.65 21.11 8.03
C PRO A 208 -8.66 20.11 9.19
N LYS A 209 -9.59 19.14 9.24
CA LYS A 209 -9.57 18.10 10.29
C LYS A 209 -8.27 17.30 10.26
N ASN A 210 -7.82 16.86 9.08
CA ASN A 210 -6.59 16.08 8.96
C ASN A 210 -5.33 16.94 9.22
N VAL A 211 -5.32 18.22 8.80
CA VAL A 211 -4.21 19.14 9.15
C VAL A 211 -4.11 19.33 10.66
N VAL A 212 -5.21 19.59 11.36
CA VAL A 212 -5.21 19.72 12.83
C VAL A 212 -4.81 18.41 13.51
N SER A 213 -5.27 17.27 13.01
CA SER A 213 -4.88 15.95 13.50
C SER A 213 -3.37 15.70 13.37
N ASP A 214 -2.80 16.01 12.20
CA ASP A 214 -1.36 15.84 11.95
C ASP A 214 -0.52 16.80 12.81
N LEU A 215 -0.96 18.05 13.00
CA LEU A 215 -0.24 19.01 13.85
C LEU A 215 -0.32 18.64 15.34
N ALA A 216 -1.45 18.11 15.80
CA ALA A 216 -1.59 17.59 17.16
C ALA A 216 -0.74 16.32 17.39
N ALA A 217 -0.58 15.47 16.37
CA ALA A 217 0.35 14.35 16.40
C ALA A 217 1.82 14.84 16.40
N ALA A 218 2.17 15.78 15.52
CA ALA A 218 3.52 16.35 15.44
C ALA A 218 3.95 17.06 16.73
N TRP A 219 3.00 17.66 17.46
CA TRP A 219 3.27 18.27 18.76
C TRP A 219 3.57 17.24 19.86
N LYS A 220 2.91 16.06 19.83
CA LYS A 220 3.22 14.92 20.72
C LYS A 220 4.55 14.26 20.33
N ASP A 221 4.80 14.11 19.03
CA ASP A 221 6.02 13.51 18.47
C ASP A 221 7.21 14.49 18.47
N ALA A 222 7.07 15.74 18.95
CA ALA A 222 8.05 16.82 18.75
C ALA A 222 9.47 16.52 19.29
N ALA A 223 9.59 15.65 20.30
CA ALA A 223 10.87 15.20 20.84
C ALA A 223 11.63 14.22 19.91
N SER A 224 10.98 13.64 18.90
CA SER A 224 11.57 12.65 17.98
C SER A 224 11.52 13.05 16.50
N VAL A 225 10.64 13.98 16.08
CA VAL A 225 10.52 14.40 14.67
C VAL A 225 10.97 15.84 14.37
N GLY A 226 11.39 16.59 15.39
CA GLY A 226 11.70 18.03 15.27
C GLY A 226 10.48 18.92 15.55
N THR A 227 10.60 20.23 15.33
CA THR A 227 9.55 21.17 15.73
C THR A 227 8.34 21.14 14.80
N VAL A 228 7.16 21.43 15.35
CA VAL A 228 5.92 21.53 14.57
C VAL A 228 6.01 22.61 13.47
N GLY A 229 6.78 23.68 13.71
CA GLY A 229 6.99 24.75 12.73
C GLY A 229 7.67 24.27 11.45
N GLU A 230 8.69 23.42 11.57
CA GLU A 230 9.41 22.82 10.43
C GLU A 230 8.52 21.88 9.61
N LYS A 231 7.54 21.22 10.24
CA LYS A 231 6.62 20.29 9.55
C LYS A 231 5.35 20.97 9.02
N LEU A 232 4.94 22.11 9.57
CA LEU A 232 3.67 22.80 9.26
C LEU A 232 3.44 22.99 7.76
N GLY A 233 4.40 23.58 7.04
CA GLY A 233 4.28 23.83 5.61
C GLY A 233 4.12 22.54 4.79
N GLY A 234 4.88 21.50 5.16
CA GLY A 234 4.80 20.17 4.54
C GLY A 234 3.46 19.48 4.78
N ILE A 235 2.95 19.52 6.01
CA ILE A 235 1.64 18.95 6.40
C ILE A 235 0.50 19.62 5.64
N VAL A 236 0.47 20.96 5.65
CA VAL A 236 -0.58 21.74 4.97
C VAL A 236 -0.55 21.47 3.46
N LEU A 237 0.62 21.50 2.83
CA LEU A 237 0.78 21.23 1.39
C LEU A 237 0.37 19.79 1.04
N PHE A 238 0.83 18.79 1.80
CA PHE A 238 0.49 17.39 1.57
C PHE A 238 -1.02 17.17 1.64
N ARG A 239 -1.67 17.60 2.73
CA ARG A 239 -3.12 17.40 2.91
C ARG A 239 -3.95 18.20 1.91
N ALA A 240 -3.49 19.39 1.48
CA ALA A 240 -4.15 20.16 0.43
C ALA A 240 -4.10 19.40 -0.92
N LEU A 241 -2.92 18.91 -1.32
CA LEU A 241 -2.74 18.13 -2.55
C LEU A 241 -3.53 16.81 -2.52
N GLN A 242 -3.56 16.13 -1.37
CA GLN A 242 -4.36 14.92 -1.14
C GLN A 242 -5.84 15.18 -1.40
N PHE A 243 -6.46 16.07 -0.63
CA PHE A 243 -7.91 16.27 -0.73
C PHE A 243 -8.33 16.98 -2.02
N TRP A 244 -7.46 17.81 -2.61
CA TRP A 244 -7.70 18.39 -3.94
C TRP A 244 -7.61 17.34 -5.05
N GLY A 245 -6.64 16.42 -4.98
CA GLY A 245 -6.55 15.25 -5.86
C GLY A 245 -7.82 14.42 -5.78
N THR A 246 -8.23 14.04 -4.56
CA THR A 246 -9.46 13.28 -4.30
C THR A 246 -10.70 13.96 -4.89
N TYR A 247 -10.91 15.25 -4.59
CA TYR A 247 -12.04 16.03 -5.13
C TYR A 247 -12.03 16.11 -6.67
N ARG A 248 -10.85 16.27 -7.29
CA ARG A 248 -10.69 16.32 -8.75
C ARG A 248 -10.77 14.95 -9.43
N GLY A 249 -10.76 13.85 -8.68
CA GLY A 249 -11.10 12.51 -9.16
C GLY A 249 -12.61 12.25 -9.05
N PHE A 250 -13.20 12.53 -7.89
CA PHE A 250 -14.64 12.36 -7.60
C PHE A 250 -15.58 13.37 -8.28
N ALA A 251 -15.08 14.25 -9.14
CA ALA A 251 -15.90 15.17 -9.94
C ALA A 251 -16.79 14.47 -11.00
N GLN A 252 -16.76 13.13 -11.07
CA GLN A 252 -17.56 12.26 -11.92
C GLN A 252 -18.69 11.63 -11.05
N ARG A 253 -19.92 11.53 -11.57
CA ARG A 253 -21.17 11.48 -10.75
C ARG A 253 -21.58 10.09 -10.20
N GLY A 254 -22.37 10.07 -9.11
CA GLY A 254 -23.04 8.88 -8.50
C GLY A 254 -23.17 9.01 -6.95
N ALA A 255 -23.92 8.15 -6.22
CA ALA A 255 -24.31 8.32 -4.79
C ALA A 255 -24.69 7.00 -4.06
N VAL A 256 -24.43 6.65 -2.77
CA VAL A 256 -23.35 6.90 -1.75
C VAL A 256 -23.20 5.64 -0.83
N ASP A 257 -21.97 5.11 -0.60
CA ASP A 257 -21.59 4.28 0.59
C ASP A 257 -20.75 5.13 1.58
N ASP A 258 -20.46 4.62 2.77
CA ASP A 258 -19.77 5.35 3.84
C ASP A 258 -18.77 4.48 4.65
N ARG A 259 -18.70 3.15 4.47
CA ARG A 259 -17.82 2.29 5.30
C ARG A 259 -16.35 2.34 4.89
N LEU A 260 -16.04 2.15 3.60
CA LEU A 260 -14.66 2.19 3.11
C LEU A 260 -14.08 3.60 3.19
N ARG A 261 -14.86 4.60 2.76
CA ARG A 261 -14.53 6.04 2.86
C ARG A 261 -14.10 6.49 4.25
N ARG A 262 -14.76 6.00 5.31
CA ARG A 262 -14.36 6.30 6.70
C ARG A 262 -12.92 5.87 6.97
N ARG A 263 -12.52 4.67 6.55
CA ARG A 263 -11.15 4.17 6.73
C ARG A 263 -10.10 4.92 5.90
N LEU A 264 -10.46 5.34 4.69
CA LEU A 264 -9.53 6.02 3.78
C LEU A 264 -9.25 7.48 4.18
N TYR A 265 -10.27 8.28 4.53
CA TYR A 265 -10.17 9.75 4.55
C TYR A 265 -10.34 10.42 5.92
N TYR A 266 -10.78 9.69 6.95
CA TYR A 266 -10.95 10.23 8.29
C TYR A 266 -9.75 9.81 9.14
N PRO A 267 -9.16 10.73 9.95
CA PRO A 267 -8.13 10.34 10.90
C PRO A 267 -8.77 9.46 11.97
N ARG A 268 -8.04 8.40 12.32
CA ARG A 268 -8.42 7.41 13.33
C ARG A 268 -7.81 7.81 14.67
N ASP A 269 -8.53 7.62 15.76
CA ASP A 269 -8.06 7.95 17.11
C ASP A 269 -7.01 6.91 17.55
N SER A 270 -5.77 7.09 17.09
CA SER A 270 -4.64 6.24 17.43
C SER A 270 -3.96 6.74 18.71
N GLU A 271 -4.31 6.15 19.85
CA GLU A 271 -3.36 6.05 20.96
C GLU A 271 -2.17 5.23 20.47
N ALA A 272 -0.96 5.78 20.56
CA ALA A 272 0.26 5.08 20.21
C ALA A 272 0.59 4.04 21.29
N ARG A 273 -0.07 2.88 21.22
CA ARG A 273 0.29 1.71 22.02
C ARG A 273 1.71 1.29 21.65
N PRO A 274 2.56 0.89 22.62
CA PRO A 274 3.87 0.34 22.31
C PRO A 274 3.76 -0.79 21.29
N GLN A 275 4.67 -0.82 20.32
CA GLN A 275 4.77 -1.94 19.38
C GLN A 275 4.91 -3.23 20.21
N ALA A 276 4.02 -4.21 19.98
CA ALA A 276 4.00 -5.44 20.77
C ALA A 276 5.39 -6.10 20.75
N ASP A 277 5.89 -6.51 21.91
CA ASP A 277 7.32 -6.82 22.14
C ASP A 277 7.87 -7.90 21.19
N ARG A 278 8.46 -7.46 20.06
CA ARG A 278 8.93 -8.34 18.99
C ARG A 278 10.31 -8.88 19.34
N ARG A 279 10.37 -10.19 19.57
CA ARG A 279 11.60 -10.94 19.90
C ARG A 279 12.63 -11.01 18.77
N GLN A 280 12.27 -10.60 17.54
CA GLN A 280 13.17 -10.53 16.39
C GLN A 280 13.68 -9.10 16.18
N GLN A 281 14.95 -8.99 15.85
CA GLN A 281 15.56 -7.73 15.44
C GLN A 281 15.19 -7.40 13.99
N PRO A 282 15.12 -6.10 13.61
CA PRO A 282 14.92 -5.73 12.22
C PRO A 282 16.10 -6.14 11.32
N ILE A 283 15.83 -6.36 10.03
CA ILE A 283 16.87 -6.65 9.03
C ILE A 283 17.75 -5.41 8.82
N ASP A 284 19.08 -5.59 8.92
CA ASP A 284 20.08 -4.58 8.55
C ASP A 284 20.35 -4.60 7.02
N TYR A 285 19.82 -3.60 6.32
CA TYR A 285 20.07 -3.39 4.90
C TYR A 285 21.34 -2.57 4.61
N GLY A 286 22.01 -2.02 5.63
CA GLY A 286 23.19 -1.19 5.46
C GLY A 286 24.32 -1.89 4.71
N GLN A 287 24.54 -3.17 5.00
CA GLN A 287 25.59 -3.99 4.36
C GLN A 287 25.30 -4.35 2.89
N VAL A 288 24.05 -4.26 2.43
CA VAL A 288 23.70 -4.47 1.01
C VAL A 288 24.10 -3.25 0.18
N THR A 289 23.91 -2.05 0.73
CA THR A 289 24.10 -0.79 -0.02
C THR A 289 25.55 -0.42 -0.32
N THR A 290 26.54 -1.04 0.33
CA THR A 290 27.96 -0.75 0.09
C THR A 290 28.53 -1.45 -1.15
N ALA A 291 27.94 -2.55 -1.59
CA ALA A 291 28.36 -3.25 -2.81
C ALA A 291 27.87 -2.52 -4.08
N ASP A 292 26.57 -2.26 -4.20
CA ASP A 292 25.97 -1.67 -5.41
C ASP A 292 26.12 -0.13 -5.51
N ARG A 293 26.63 0.56 -4.48
CA ARG A 293 26.93 2.02 -4.56
C ARG A 293 28.10 2.36 -5.48
N ALA A 294 28.97 1.40 -5.80
CA ALA A 294 30.06 1.59 -6.75
C ALA A 294 29.60 1.64 -8.22
N ASP A 295 28.36 1.21 -8.50
CA ASP A 295 27.82 0.99 -9.86
C ASP A 295 26.86 2.13 -10.27
N ARG A 296 27.07 3.34 -9.74
CA ARG A 296 26.20 4.54 -9.90
C ARG A 296 26.96 5.81 -10.32
N SER A 297 28.06 5.66 -11.05
CA SER A 297 28.87 6.76 -11.62
C SER A 297 29.01 6.64 -13.12
#